data_AF-A0A9K3P481-F1
#
_entry.id   AF-A0A9K3P481-F1
#
_cell.length_a   1.000
_cell.length_b   1.000
_cell.length_c   1.000
_cell.angle_alpha   90.00
_cell.angle_beta   90.00
_cell.angle_gamma   90.00
#
_symmetry.space_group_name_H-M   'P 1'
#
loop_
_entity.id
_entity.type
_entity.pdbx_description
1 polymer ?
#
loop_
_entity_poly.entity_id
_entity_poly.type
_entity_poly.pdbx_seq_one_letter_code
_entity_poly.pdbx_strand_id
1 'polypeptide(L)'
;MRMKVSPARIACLDFNLQKTKMQLGVQVLVTDPRTLEKIRQREAHMTKERIEEILKAGANVVLTTKGIDDMALNYFVILWKLVQLL
;
A
#
# COMPACT_ATOMS: atom_id res chain seq x y z
N MET A 1 17.71 -5.41 -4.43
CA MET A 1 16.66 -5.93 -5.34
C MET A 1 17.08 -7.32 -5.82
N ARG A 2 16.22 -8.34 -5.66
CA ARG A 2 16.53 -9.69 -6.18
C ARG A 2 16.29 -9.70 -7.69
N MET A 3 17.29 -10.08 -8.48
CA MET A 3 17.18 -10.09 -9.94
C MET A 3 16.39 -11.30 -10.49
N LYS A 4 16.14 -12.32 -9.66
CA LYS A 4 15.39 -13.53 -10.02
C LYS A 4 14.52 -13.97 -8.85
N VAL A 5 13.27 -14.35 -9.13
CA VAL A 5 12.31 -14.88 -8.16
C VAL A 5 11.74 -16.19 -8.70
N SER A 6 12.02 -17.30 -8.02
CA SER A 6 11.50 -18.64 -8.35
C SER A 6 11.17 -19.39 -7.05
N PRO A 7 9.98 -20.00 -6.91
CA PRO A 7 8.79 -19.94 -7.77
C PRO A 7 8.04 -18.59 -7.63
N ALA A 8 7.58 -18.01 -8.74
CA ALA A 8 6.87 -16.71 -8.73
C ALA A 8 5.34 -16.88 -8.63
N ARG A 9 4.71 -16.11 -7.72
CA ARG A 9 3.27 -15.91 -7.57
C ARG A 9 3.00 -14.42 -7.73
N ILE A 10 2.50 -14.07 -8.92
CA ILE A 10 2.35 -12.69 -9.36
C ILE A 10 0.92 -12.21 -9.05
N ALA A 11 0.79 -11.08 -8.36
CA ALA A 11 -0.47 -10.36 -8.21
C ALA A 11 -0.50 -9.18 -9.19
N CYS A 12 -1.49 -9.15 -10.06
CA CYS A 12 -1.74 -8.03 -10.98
C CYS A 12 -2.87 -7.17 -10.42
N LEU A 13 -2.60 -5.90 -10.15
CA LEU A 13 -3.53 -4.95 -9.53
C LEU A 13 -3.80 -3.78 -10.48
N ASP A 14 -5.06 -3.41 -10.64
CA ASP A 14 -5.45 -2.18 -11.36
C ASP A 14 -5.93 -1.09 -10.39
N PHE A 15 -5.36 -1.06 -9.19
CA PHE A 15 -5.67 -0.05 -8.18
C PHE A 15 -4.41 0.52 -7.55
N ASN A 16 -4.59 1.71 -6.99
CA ASN A 16 -3.52 2.52 -6.45
C ASN A 16 -3.13 2.04 -5.04
N LEU A 17 -1.83 1.82 -4.81
CA LEU A 17 -1.26 1.46 -3.51
C LEU A 17 -0.70 2.71 -2.82
N GLN A 18 -1.52 3.74 -2.75
CA GLN A 18 -1.21 5.02 -2.12
C GLN A 18 -2.08 5.23 -0.89
N LYS A 19 -1.62 6.11 0.01
CA LYS A 19 -2.45 6.58 1.12
C LYS A 19 -3.79 7.04 0.58
N THR A 20 -4.85 6.42 1.09
CA THR A 20 -6.21 6.79 0.71
C THR A 20 -6.47 8.18 1.27
N LYS A 21 -6.41 9.18 0.39
CA LYS A 21 -6.85 10.54 0.71
C LYS A 21 -8.37 10.58 0.69
N MET A 22 -8.95 11.45 1.49
CA MET A 22 -10.38 11.73 1.37
C MET A 22 -10.72 12.24 -0.03
N GLN A 23 -11.93 11.88 -0.49
CA GLN A 23 -12.43 12.33 -1.77
C GLN A 23 -12.51 13.87 -1.79
N LEU A 24 -12.18 14.45 -2.95
CA LEU A 24 -12.27 15.89 -3.18
C LEU A 24 -13.70 16.36 -2.86
N GLY A 25 -13.83 17.31 -1.92
CA GLY A 25 -15.12 17.83 -1.45
C GLY A 25 -15.53 17.35 -0.05
N VAL A 26 -14.89 16.30 0.49
CA VAL A 26 -15.09 15.91 1.89
C VAL A 26 -14.22 16.78 2.78
N GLN A 27 -14.86 17.68 3.54
CA GLN A 27 -14.20 18.48 4.55
C GLN A 27 -14.42 17.86 5.92
N VAL A 28 -13.34 17.51 6.60
CA VAL A 28 -13.44 17.09 8.01
C VAL A 28 -13.25 18.33 8.87
N LEU A 29 -14.34 18.77 9.50
CA LEU A 29 -14.25 19.75 10.57
C LEU A 29 -13.75 19.05 11.82
N VAL A 30 -12.45 19.16 12.09
CA VAL A 30 -11.84 18.60 13.29
C VAL A 30 -11.72 19.68 14.35
N THR A 31 -12.46 19.51 15.45
CA THR A 31 -12.44 20.43 16.60
C THR A 31 -11.28 20.17 17.56
N ASP A 32 -10.72 18.95 17.57
CA ASP A 32 -9.67 18.53 18.50
C ASP A 32 -8.50 17.84 17.77
N PRO A 33 -7.24 18.26 17.96
CA PRO A 33 -6.07 17.73 17.23
C PRO A 33 -5.85 16.22 17.39
N ARG A 34 -6.33 15.59 18.47
CA ARG A 34 -6.20 14.14 18.66
C ARG A 34 -7.04 13.34 17.67
N THR A 35 -8.16 13.91 17.23
CA THR A 35 -9.04 13.29 16.24
C THR A 35 -8.43 13.35 14.84
N LEU A 36 -7.72 14.44 14.52
CA LEU A 36 -6.97 14.57 13.27
C LEU A 36 -5.92 13.45 13.15
N GLU A 37 -5.17 13.21 14.23
CA GLU A 37 -4.14 12.19 14.26
C GLU A 37 -4.72 10.78 14.10
N LYS A 38 -5.86 10.48 14.75
CA LYS A 38 -6.57 9.21 14.56
C LYS A 38 -7.00 8.98 13.11
N ILE A 39 -7.45 10.02 12.41
CA ILE A 39 -7.83 9.94 10.99
C ILE A 39 -6.60 9.61 10.14
N ARG A 40 -5.49 10.31 10.34
CA ARG A 40 -4.22 10.04 9.63
C ARG A 40 -3.74 8.61 9.87
N GLN A 41 -3.83 8.14 11.11
CA GLN A 41 -3.50 6.75 11.46
C GLN A 41 -4.43 5.76 10.76
N ARG A 42 -5.73 6.04 10.68
CA ARG A 42 -6.69 5.18 9.99
C ARG A 42 -6.43 5.10 8.49
N GLU A 43 -6.13 6.22 7.82
CA GLU A 43 -5.76 6.24 6.40
C GLU A 43 -4.49 5.41 6.11
N ALA A 44 -3.49 5.51 7.00
CA ALA A 44 -2.27 4.71 6.92
C ALA A 44 -2.56 3.22 7.16
N HIS A 45 -3.40 2.91 8.15
CA HIS A 45 -3.78 1.53 8.51
C HIS A 45 -4.51 0.82 7.37
N MET A 46 -5.47 1.49 6.71
CA MET A 46 -6.19 0.90 5.58
C MET A 46 -5.25 0.50 4.43
N THR A 47 -4.24 1.32 4.18
CA THR A 47 -3.25 1.02 3.13
C THR A 47 -2.41 -0.20 3.52
N LYS A 48 -2.04 -0.30 4.81
CA LYS A 48 -1.31 -1.44 5.35
C LYS A 48 -2.11 -2.74 5.30
N GLU A 49 -3.38 -2.73 5.70
CA GLU A 49 -4.27 -3.90 5.66
C GLU A 49 -4.38 -4.48 4.24
N ARG A 50 -4.55 -3.63 3.23
CA ARG A 50 -4.59 -4.07 1.82
C ARG A 50 -3.30 -4.77 1.39
N ILE A 51 -2.15 -4.23 1.80
CA ILE A 51 -0.84 -4.82 1.50
C ILE A 51 -0.71 -6.18 2.22
N GLU A 52 -1.15 -6.27 3.47
CA GLU A 52 -1.15 -7.51 4.24
C GLU A 52 -2.04 -8.58 3.60
N GLU A 53 -3.20 -8.23 3.04
CA GLU A 53 -4.07 -9.16 2.31
C GLU A 53 -3.38 -9.71 1.05
N ILE A 54 -2.71 -8.84 0.27
CA ILE A 54 -1.94 -9.26 -0.91
C ILE A 54 -0.82 -10.23 -0.52
N LEU A 55 -0.17 -9.98 0.61
CA LEU A 55 0.89 -10.84 1.13
C LEU A 55 0.35 -12.16 1.68
N LYS A 56 -0.80 -12.14 2.37
CA LYS A 56 -1.52 -13.32 2.87
C LYS A 56 -2.02 -14.21 1.73
N ALA A 57 -2.41 -13.62 0.60
CA ALA A 57 -2.71 -14.37 -0.63
C ALA A 57 -1.50 -15.15 -1.18
N GLY A 58 -0.29 -14.88 -0.65
CA GLY A 58 0.93 -15.58 -1.01
C GLY A 58 1.63 -15.02 -2.24
N ALA A 59 1.27 -13.81 -2.67
CA ALA A 59 1.97 -13.11 -3.73
C ALA A 59 3.42 -12.82 -3.32
N ASN A 60 4.32 -12.92 -4.29
CA ASN A 60 5.74 -12.58 -4.13
C ASN A 60 6.26 -11.64 -5.21
N VAL A 61 5.41 -11.28 -6.16
CA VAL A 61 5.62 -10.23 -7.14
C VAL A 61 4.30 -9.49 -7.25
N VAL A 62 4.33 -8.16 -7.19
CA VAL A 62 3.13 -7.32 -7.36
C VAL A 62 3.39 -6.40 -8.54
N LEU A 63 2.48 -6.42 -9.50
CA LEU A 63 2.46 -5.53 -10.65
C LEU A 63 1.23 -4.66 -10.53
N THR A 64 1.41 -3.34 -10.58
CA THR A 64 0.29 -2.40 -10.64
C THR A 64 0.46 -1.46 -11.83
N THR A 65 -0.66 -1.13 -12.45
CA THR A 65 -0.76 -0.12 -13.51
C THR A 65 -0.79 1.30 -12.93
N LYS A 66 -1.02 1.42 -11.61
CA LYS A 66 -1.18 2.68 -10.89
C LYS A 66 0.05 2.97 -10.04
N GLY A 67 0.03 4.12 -9.37
CA GLY A 67 1.11 4.53 -8.49
C GLY A 67 1.31 3.62 -7.28
N ILE A 68 2.54 3.61 -6.77
CA ILE A 68 2.89 3.05 -5.46
C ILE A 68 3.51 4.18 -4.65
N ASP A 69 3.06 4.34 -3.41
CA ASP A 69 3.65 5.30 -2.47
C ASP A 69 4.92 4.74 -1.81
N ASP A 70 5.86 5.60 -1.42
CA ASP A 70 7.10 5.18 -0.76
C ASP A 70 6.86 4.37 0.52
N MET A 71 5.78 4.66 1.27
CA MET A 71 5.43 3.86 2.45
C MET A 71 5.00 2.45 2.05
N ALA A 72 4.18 2.31 1.01
CA ALA A 72 3.76 1.00 0.51
C ALA A 72 4.98 0.20 -0.01
N LEU A 73 5.84 0.87 -0.77
CA LEU A 73 7.14 0.36 -1.23
C LEU A 73 8.00 -0.17 -0.07
N ASN A 74 8.16 0.62 0.99
CA ASN A 74 8.89 0.21 2.19
C ASN A 74 8.29 -1.04 2.84
N TYR A 75 6.96 -1.16 2.92
CA TYR A 75 6.31 -2.38 3.44
C TYR A 75 6.67 -3.62 2.63
N PHE A 76 6.68 -3.53 1.30
CA PHE A 76 7.04 -4.66 0.44
C PHE A 76 8.55 -4.97 0.43
N VAL A 77 9.41 -3.95 0.54
CA VAL A 77 10.88 -4.09 0.56
C VAL A 77 11.36 -4.70 1.87
N ILE A 78 10.84 -4.25 3.00
CA ILE A 78 11.14 -4.81 4.33
C ILE A 78 10.76 -6.29 4.39
N LEU A 79 9.73 -6.69 3.65
CA LEU A 79 9.25 -8.07 3.56
C LEU A 79 9.94 -8.91 2.46
N TRP A 80 11.06 -8.44 1.89
CA TRP A 80 11.92 -9.16 0.95
C TRP A 80 11.23 -9.69 -0.33
N LYS A 81 10.12 -9.06 -0.77
CA LYS A 81 9.21 -9.62 -1.78
C LYS A 81 8.83 -8.70 -2.95
N LEU A 82 9.56 -7.63 -3.25
CA LEU A 82 9.29 -6.85 -4.46
C LEU A 82 10.42 -6.89 -5.48
N VAL A 83 10.08 -7.37 -6.68
CA VAL A 83 10.70 -6.99 -7.94
C VAL A 83 9.71 -6.03 -8.59
N GLN A 84 9.91 -4.73 -8.39
CA GLN A 84 9.20 -3.72 -9.16
C GLN A 84 9.91 -3.61 -10.51
N LEU A 85 9.29 -4.07 -11.60
CA LEU A 85 9.71 -3.60 -12.91
C LEU A 85 9.09 -2.20 -13.10
N LEU A 86 9.96 -1.19 -13.14
CA LEU A 86 9.76 -0.04 -14.02
C LEU A 86 10.23 -0.45 -15.42
#